data_AF-A0A7C1E0F0-F1
#
_entry.id   AF-A0A7C1E0F0-F1
#
_cell.length_a   1.000
_cell.length_b   1.000
_cell.length_c   1.000
_cell.angle_alpha   90.00
_cell.angle_beta   90.00
_cell.angle_gamma   90.00
#
_symmetry.space_group_name_H-M   'P 1'
#
loop_
_entity.id
_entity.type
_entity.pdbx_description
1 polymer ?
#
loop_
_entity_poly.entity_id
_entity_poly.type
_entity_poly.pdbx_seq_one_letter_code
_entity_poly.pdbx_strand_id
1 'polypeptide(L)'
;GRPAARYRVRPVHMPADGLRIRIAAGNRVRSVFDLPSGEWLSAREAADPARMQETLRLFRLASGNERTARACPEGREVYVIGDLHLGHATIIRFCGRPFPCDRVEEMDEVLIANWNRTVGEGDRVLFLGDLTYNRTGAALRRYTGRLTGHITYIRGNHDAGIRHARDRLVVEADGVRFLLLHNPRYAPRDFDGWIIHGHTHNNDLYTYPFLDFGTRRVNVSADVVGFCPLPLSSITALIRAGTLAGRQDAVPLWGMGAVPGRIGQGELKTT
;
A
#
# COMPACT_ATOMS: atom_id res chain seq x y z
N GLY A 1 2.62 -50.83 11.62
CA GLY A 1 2.82 -49.83 10.54
C GLY A 1 2.96 -48.46 11.16
N ARG A 2 3.99 -47.69 10.80
CA ARG A 2 4.17 -46.31 11.30
C ARG A 2 3.11 -45.40 10.67
N PRO A 3 2.48 -44.48 11.43
CA PRO A 3 1.51 -43.56 10.85
C PRO A 3 2.20 -42.64 9.85
N ALA A 4 1.61 -42.51 8.65
CA ALA A 4 2.07 -41.59 7.64
C ALA A 4 2.09 -40.18 8.22
N ALA A 5 3.26 -39.54 8.21
CA ALA A 5 3.38 -38.14 8.55
C ALA A 5 2.45 -37.34 7.63
N ARG A 6 1.34 -36.85 8.18
CA ARG A 6 0.49 -35.87 7.52
C ARG A 6 1.28 -34.56 7.48
N TYR A 7 2.14 -34.40 6.48
CA TYR A 7 2.70 -33.11 6.16
C TYR A 7 1.52 -32.21 5.77
N ARG A 8 1.06 -31.37 6.70
CA ARG A 8 0.30 -30.18 6.34
C ARG A 8 1.28 -29.30 5.57
N VAL A 9 1.17 -29.32 4.25
CA VAL A 9 1.71 -28.24 3.43
C VAL A 9 0.95 -27.00 3.89
N ARG A 10 1.62 -26.17 4.69
CA ARG A 10 1.11 -24.83 5.01
C ARG A 10 0.91 -24.14 3.67
N PRO A 11 -0.16 -23.34 3.48
CA PRO A 11 -0.30 -22.53 2.28
C PRO A 11 1.03 -21.84 2.05
N VAL A 12 1.57 -22.00 0.85
CA VAL A 12 2.76 -21.27 0.44
C VAL A 12 2.30 -19.82 0.37
N HIS A 13 2.37 -19.11 1.49
CA HIS A 13 2.34 -17.66 1.55
C HIS A 13 3.66 -17.17 1.00
N MET A 14 3.95 -17.48 -0.27
CA MET A 14 5.00 -16.77 -0.96
C MET A 14 4.41 -15.40 -1.32
N PRO A 15 4.98 -14.30 -0.82
CA PRO A 15 4.67 -12.96 -1.30
C PRO A 15 5.35 -12.74 -2.67
N ALA A 16 5.28 -13.74 -3.54
CA ALA A 16 5.92 -13.74 -4.84
C ALA A 16 4.83 -13.88 -5.90
N ASP A 17 4.41 -12.75 -6.44
CA ASP A 17 3.56 -12.73 -7.62
C ASP A 17 4.40 -13.20 -8.82
N GLY A 18 4.00 -14.33 -9.39
CA GLY A 18 4.60 -14.84 -10.62
C GLY A 18 4.14 -14.00 -11.80
N LEU A 19 5.07 -13.35 -12.51
CA LEU A 19 4.75 -12.61 -13.74
C LEU A 19 4.89 -13.46 -14.99
N ARG A 20 5.90 -14.35 -15.03
CA ARG A 20 6.27 -15.11 -16.22
C ARG A 20 6.69 -16.53 -15.88
N ILE A 21 6.27 -17.49 -16.71
CA ILE A 21 6.69 -18.89 -16.66
C ILE A 21 7.68 -19.14 -17.80
N ARG A 22 8.93 -19.46 -17.48
CA ARG A 22 9.98 -19.73 -18.48
C ARG A 22 10.08 -21.22 -18.76
N ILE A 23 9.95 -21.62 -20.03
CA ILE A 23 10.22 -22.98 -20.50
C ILE A 23 11.62 -23.00 -21.12
N ALA A 24 12.50 -23.86 -20.60
CA ALA A 24 13.87 -24.00 -21.06
C ALA A 24 14.23 -25.47 -21.33
N ALA A 25 15.14 -25.69 -22.28
CA ALA A 25 15.79 -26.97 -22.52
C ALA A 25 17.29 -26.76 -22.27
N GLY A 26 17.80 -27.27 -21.13
CA GLY A 26 19.10 -26.88 -20.61
C GLY A 26 19.15 -25.37 -20.34
N ASN A 27 20.22 -24.70 -20.78
CA ASN A 27 20.39 -23.25 -20.61
C ASN A 27 19.65 -22.40 -21.66
N ARG A 28 18.99 -23.04 -22.63
CA ARG A 28 18.31 -22.32 -23.72
C ARG A 28 16.84 -22.14 -23.40
N VAL A 29 16.41 -20.88 -23.25
CA VAL A 29 14.99 -20.53 -23.18
C VAL A 29 14.33 -20.85 -24.51
N ARG A 30 13.26 -21.65 -24.47
CA ARG A 30 12.46 -22.04 -25.62
C ARG A 30 11.29 -21.10 -25.83
N SER A 31 10.56 -20.81 -24.76
CA SER A 31 9.41 -19.92 -24.76
C SER A 31 9.16 -19.39 -23.36
N VAL A 32 8.48 -18.26 -23.25
CA VAL A 32 8.09 -17.67 -21.96
C VAL A 32 6.61 -17.35 -22.02
N PHE A 33 5.82 -17.88 -21.10
CA PHE A 33 4.42 -17.50 -20.96
C PHE A 33 4.32 -16.28 -20.05
N ASP A 34 3.70 -15.21 -20.52
CA ASP A 34 3.44 -13.99 -19.77
C ASP A 34 2.06 -14.06 -19.12
N LEU A 35 2.02 -14.11 -17.79
CA LEU A 35 0.78 -14.34 -17.06
C LEU A 35 -0.18 -13.15 -17.15
N PRO A 36 0.27 -11.88 -17.01
CA PRO A 36 -0.63 -10.73 -17.15
C PRO A 36 -1.22 -10.55 -18.55
N SER A 37 -0.44 -10.76 -19.62
CA SER A 37 -0.97 -10.62 -20.98
C SER A 37 -1.67 -11.89 -21.51
N GLY A 38 -1.36 -13.06 -20.95
CA GLY A 38 -1.84 -14.35 -21.47
C GLY A 38 -1.15 -14.81 -22.75
N GLU A 39 -0.01 -14.20 -23.11
CA GLU A 39 0.70 -14.46 -24.36
C GLU A 39 1.93 -15.38 -24.19
N TRP A 40 2.25 -16.15 -25.23
CA TRP A 40 3.56 -16.77 -25.38
C TRP A 40 4.54 -15.79 -26.05
N LEU A 41 5.63 -15.50 -25.36
CA LEU A 41 6.73 -14.67 -25.84
C LEU A 41 7.89 -15.54 -26.31
N SER A 42 8.49 -15.18 -27.44
CA SER A 42 9.79 -15.70 -27.84
C SER A 42 10.87 -15.31 -26.83
N ALA A 43 12.01 -16.02 -26.84
CA ALA A 43 13.13 -15.67 -25.97
C ALA A 43 13.63 -14.22 -26.18
N ARG A 44 13.53 -13.70 -27.41
CA ARG A 44 13.92 -12.31 -27.74
C ARG A 44 12.93 -11.31 -27.13
N GLU A 45 11.62 -11.52 -27.31
CA GLU A 45 10.60 -10.65 -26.72
C GLU A 45 10.62 -10.68 -25.19
N ALA A 46 10.83 -11.86 -24.60
CA ALA A 46 10.92 -12.00 -23.15
C ALA A 46 12.14 -11.27 -22.55
N ALA A 47 13.19 -11.05 -23.34
CA ALA A 47 14.38 -10.29 -22.95
C ALA A 47 14.25 -8.77 -23.23
N ASP A 48 13.21 -8.34 -23.94
CA ASP A 48 12.97 -6.92 -24.25
C ASP A 48 12.47 -6.18 -22.99
N PRO A 49 13.18 -5.13 -22.53
CA PRO A 49 12.74 -4.30 -21.40
C PRO A 49 11.36 -3.68 -21.61
N ALA A 50 10.99 -3.29 -22.83
CA ALA A 50 9.69 -2.70 -23.13
C ALA A 50 8.56 -3.72 -22.92
N ARG A 51 8.79 -4.99 -23.27
CA ARG A 51 7.84 -6.07 -22.98
C ARG A 51 7.70 -6.28 -21.48
N MET A 52 8.79 -6.23 -20.70
CA MET A 52 8.70 -6.32 -19.24
C MET A 52 7.94 -5.15 -18.62
N GLN A 53 8.15 -3.93 -19.12
CA GLN A 53 7.39 -2.76 -18.70
C GLN A 53 5.88 -2.94 -18.91
N GLU A 54 5.48 -3.45 -20.08
CA GLU A 54 4.06 -3.73 -20.35
C GLU A 54 3.50 -4.84 -19.46
N THR A 55 4.23 -5.94 -19.25
CA THR A 55 3.85 -6.99 -18.29
C THR A 55 3.58 -6.43 -16.90
N LEU A 56 4.49 -5.58 -16.41
CA LEU A 56 4.35 -4.95 -15.09
C LEU A 56 3.13 -4.03 -15.04
N ARG A 57 2.87 -3.27 -16.11
CA ARG A 57 1.68 -2.42 -16.22
C ARG A 57 0.39 -3.23 -16.20
N LEU A 58 0.30 -4.28 -17.02
CA LEU A 58 -0.86 -5.18 -17.05
C LEU A 58 -1.08 -5.83 -15.68
N PHE A 59 0.00 -6.26 -15.01
CA PHE A 59 -0.07 -6.74 -13.64
C PHE A 59 -0.64 -5.69 -12.69
N ARG A 60 -0.15 -4.44 -12.74
CA ARG A 60 -0.67 -3.36 -11.89
C ARG A 60 -2.16 -3.09 -12.11
N LEU A 61 -2.61 -3.11 -13.36
CA LEU A 61 -4.02 -2.92 -13.69
C LEU A 61 -4.87 -4.07 -13.13
N ALA A 62 -4.43 -5.31 -13.33
CA ALA A 62 -5.13 -6.50 -12.84
C ALA A 62 -5.17 -6.60 -11.31
N SER A 63 -4.09 -6.18 -10.64
CA SER A 63 -3.97 -6.22 -9.18
C SER A 63 -4.56 -4.99 -8.47
N GLY A 64 -5.08 -4.00 -9.22
CA GLY A 64 -5.61 -2.75 -8.67
C GLY A 64 -4.53 -1.75 -8.19
N ASN A 65 -3.26 -2.01 -8.47
CA ASN A 65 -2.11 -1.17 -8.12
C ASN A 65 -1.98 0.06 -9.04
N GLU A 66 -2.65 0.08 -10.19
CA GLU A 66 -2.77 1.23 -11.08
C GLU A 66 -4.26 1.46 -11.41
N ARG A 67 -4.82 2.57 -10.93
CA ARG A 67 -6.22 2.94 -11.19
C ARG A 67 -6.33 3.63 -12.53
N THR A 68 -7.32 3.29 -13.36
CA THR A 68 -7.57 3.99 -14.63
C THR A 68 -8.70 5.01 -14.54
N ALA A 69 -9.63 4.82 -13.61
CA ALA A 69 -10.77 5.70 -13.38
C ALA A 69 -10.71 6.37 -12.01
N ARG A 70 -11.40 7.50 -11.89
CA ARG A 70 -11.57 8.21 -10.62
C ARG A 70 -12.58 7.47 -9.74
N ALA A 71 -12.25 7.26 -8.47
CA ALA A 71 -13.25 6.99 -7.45
C ALA A 71 -13.84 8.35 -7.05
N CYS A 72 -15.10 8.60 -7.37
CA CYS A 72 -15.82 9.78 -6.91
C CYS A 72 -16.81 9.36 -5.81
N PRO A 73 -16.36 9.16 -4.55
CA PRO A 73 -17.30 9.03 -3.45
C PRO A 73 -18.03 10.37 -3.23
N GLU A 74 -19.34 10.32 -2.98
CA GLU A 74 -20.16 11.52 -2.74
C GLU A 74 -19.91 12.10 -1.35
N GLY A 75 -19.30 13.28 -1.25
CA GLY A 75 -19.07 13.97 0.03
C GLY A 75 -17.63 13.84 0.54
N ARG A 76 -17.33 14.51 1.66
CA ARG A 76 -15.97 14.60 2.20
C ARG A 76 -15.54 13.31 2.89
N GLU A 77 -14.30 12.90 2.65
CA GLU A 77 -13.69 11.71 3.25
C GLU A 77 -12.31 12.04 3.85
N VAL A 78 -11.86 11.20 4.80
CA VAL A 78 -10.50 11.22 5.34
C VAL A 78 -9.76 9.99 4.81
N TYR A 79 -8.65 10.20 4.11
CA TYR A 79 -7.81 9.14 3.61
C TYR A 79 -6.54 8.98 4.44
N VAL A 80 -5.98 7.77 4.43
CA VAL A 80 -4.68 7.44 5.02
C VAL A 80 -3.82 6.71 4.01
N ILE A 81 -2.52 7.03 3.99
CA ILE A 81 -1.47 6.32 3.23
C ILE A 81 -0.11 6.84 3.70
N GLY A 82 0.93 5.99 3.64
CA GLY A 82 2.32 6.39 3.87
C GLY A 82 3.25 5.83 2.79
N ASP A 83 4.54 6.15 2.91
CA ASP A 83 5.64 5.48 2.22
C ASP A 83 5.57 5.55 0.69
N LEU A 84 5.13 6.68 0.13
CA LEU A 84 5.15 6.86 -1.33
C LEU A 84 6.57 6.82 -1.88
N HIS A 85 7.56 7.35 -1.15
CA HIS A 85 8.96 7.40 -1.58
C HIS A 85 9.12 7.93 -3.02
N LEU A 86 8.45 9.03 -3.34
CA LEU A 86 8.53 9.64 -4.67
C LEU A 86 9.98 10.03 -4.98
N GLY A 87 10.42 9.67 -6.18
CA GLY A 87 11.76 9.89 -6.68
C GLY A 87 12.84 8.98 -6.07
N HIS A 88 12.46 7.84 -5.47
CA HIS A 88 13.37 6.88 -4.84
C HIS A 88 13.49 5.57 -5.63
N ALA A 89 14.37 5.47 -6.62
CA ALA A 89 14.47 4.28 -7.48
C ALA A 89 14.73 2.96 -6.71
N THR A 90 15.51 3.02 -5.63
CA THR A 90 15.86 1.83 -4.82
C THR A 90 14.64 1.19 -4.15
N ILE A 91 13.60 1.96 -3.84
CA ILE A 91 12.39 1.44 -3.18
C ILE A 91 11.68 0.39 -4.05
N ILE A 92 11.80 0.50 -5.38
CA ILE A 92 11.19 -0.42 -6.33
C ILE A 92 11.69 -1.84 -6.07
N ARG A 93 13.02 -2.01 -5.94
CA ARG A 93 13.62 -3.32 -5.65
C ARG A 93 13.40 -3.74 -4.22
N PHE A 94 13.53 -2.79 -3.28
CA PHE A 94 13.44 -3.08 -1.86
C PHE A 94 12.08 -3.66 -1.47
N CYS A 95 10.98 -3.11 -2.00
CA CYS A 95 9.61 -3.56 -1.71
C CYS A 95 9.02 -4.46 -2.81
N GLY A 96 9.78 -4.75 -3.87
CA GLY A 96 9.27 -5.47 -5.04
C GLY A 96 8.11 -4.74 -5.74
N ARG A 97 8.15 -3.40 -5.80
CA ARG A 97 7.10 -2.63 -6.47
C ARG A 97 7.05 -3.02 -7.95
N PRO A 98 5.86 -3.14 -8.55
CA PRO A 98 5.70 -3.59 -9.92
C PRO A 98 6.01 -2.48 -10.94
N PHE A 99 7.22 -1.94 -10.91
CA PHE A 99 7.75 -0.92 -11.82
C PHE A 99 9.15 -1.32 -12.31
N PRO A 100 9.55 -0.89 -13.53
CA PRO A 100 10.94 -1.07 -13.94
C PRO A 100 11.89 -0.30 -13.01
N CYS A 101 12.97 -0.95 -12.56
CA CYS A 101 13.88 -0.36 -11.57
C CYS A 101 14.62 0.90 -12.06
N ASP A 102 14.69 1.10 -13.37
CA ASP A 102 15.33 2.23 -14.05
C ASP A 102 14.30 3.27 -14.55
N ARG A 103 13.05 3.20 -14.06
CA ARG A 103 11.95 4.11 -14.41
C ARG A 103 11.22 4.60 -13.16
N VAL A 104 11.94 5.28 -12.28
CA VAL A 104 11.35 5.87 -11.06
C VAL A 104 10.29 6.92 -11.40
N GLU A 105 10.44 7.61 -12.52
CA GLU A 105 9.49 8.59 -13.01
C GLU A 105 8.14 7.93 -13.34
N GLU A 106 8.14 6.72 -13.92
CA GLU A 106 6.89 5.97 -14.17
C GLU A 106 6.17 5.64 -12.87
N MET A 107 6.92 5.18 -11.86
CA MET A 107 6.36 4.95 -10.52
C MET A 107 5.74 6.22 -9.97
N ASP A 108 6.49 7.32 -9.95
CA ASP A 108 6.02 8.61 -9.42
C ASP A 108 4.71 9.06 -10.10
N GLU A 109 4.64 8.97 -11.44
CA GLU A 109 3.44 9.34 -12.19
C GLU A 109 2.24 8.45 -11.84
N VAL A 110 2.43 7.14 -11.73
CA VAL A 110 1.35 6.22 -11.35
C VAL A 110 0.87 6.46 -9.91
N LEU A 111 1.78 6.65 -8.96
CA LEU A 111 1.43 6.93 -7.56
C LEU A 111 0.65 8.24 -7.42
N ILE A 112 1.08 9.30 -8.10
CA ILE A 112 0.40 10.60 -8.12
C ILE A 112 -0.96 10.49 -8.82
N ALA A 113 -1.05 9.75 -9.92
CA ALA A 113 -2.31 9.53 -10.61
C ALA A 113 -3.30 8.74 -9.76
N ASN A 114 -2.85 7.68 -9.07
CA ASN A 114 -3.68 6.93 -8.12
C ASN A 114 -4.18 7.81 -6.97
N TRP A 115 -3.33 8.70 -6.45
CA TRP A 115 -3.71 9.68 -5.45
C TRP A 115 -4.82 10.58 -5.96
N ASN A 116 -4.62 11.25 -7.10
CA ASN A 116 -5.57 12.24 -7.64
C ASN A 116 -6.84 11.61 -8.21
N ARG A 117 -6.80 10.31 -8.56
CA ARG A 117 -7.98 9.51 -8.88
C ARG A 117 -8.77 9.08 -7.65
N THR A 118 -8.22 9.22 -6.45
CA THR A 118 -8.87 8.80 -5.21
C THR A 118 -9.29 9.98 -4.34
N VAL A 119 -8.46 11.01 -4.24
CA VAL A 119 -8.62 12.14 -3.33
C VAL A 119 -9.16 13.35 -4.10
N GLY A 120 -10.32 13.85 -3.70
CA GLY A 120 -10.91 15.10 -4.18
C GLY A 120 -10.38 16.34 -3.45
N GLU A 121 -10.67 17.52 -4.00
CA GLU A 121 -10.14 18.79 -3.48
C GLU A 121 -10.59 19.10 -2.05
N GLY A 122 -11.81 18.68 -1.68
CA GLY A 122 -12.36 18.89 -0.33
C GLY A 122 -12.02 17.79 0.67
N ASP A 123 -11.31 16.74 0.25
CA ASP A 123 -10.96 15.60 1.10
C ASP A 123 -9.74 15.90 1.95
N ARG A 124 -9.59 15.16 3.05
CA ARG A 124 -8.43 15.26 3.93
C ARG A 124 -7.57 14.02 3.76
N VAL A 125 -6.25 14.19 3.84
CA VAL A 125 -5.33 13.05 3.86
C VAL A 125 -4.44 13.14 5.08
N LEU A 126 -4.39 12.08 5.87
CA LEU A 126 -3.41 11.90 6.94
C LEU A 126 -2.28 11.06 6.35
N PHE A 127 -1.16 11.70 6.02
CA PHE A 127 -0.04 11.07 5.33
C PHE A 127 0.99 10.52 6.32
N LEU A 128 1.21 9.20 6.33
CA LEU A 128 2.00 8.46 7.33
C LEU A 128 3.50 8.41 7.03
N GLY A 129 4.05 9.55 6.59
CA GLY A 129 5.49 9.74 6.42
C GLY A 129 6.11 9.10 5.18
N ASP A 130 7.37 9.45 4.94
CA ASP A 130 8.23 9.04 3.83
C ASP A 130 7.62 9.37 2.44
N LEU A 131 7.30 10.66 2.25
CA LEU A 131 6.73 11.15 0.99
C LEU A 131 7.74 11.07 -0.15
N THR A 132 8.97 11.51 0.13
CA THR A 132 10.07 11.60 -0.84
C THR A 132 11.36 11.14 -0.18
N TYR A 133 12.31 10.63 -0.94
CA TYR A 133 13.61 10.24 -0.38
C TYR A 133 14.51 11.46 -0.14
N ASN A 134 14.47 12.00 1.09
CA ASN A 134 15.34 13.08 1.60
C ASN A 134 15.40 14.33 0.70
N ARG A 135 14.34 14.62 -0.06
CA ARG A 135 14.31 15.78 -0.94
C ARG A 135 13.95 17.04 -0.16
N THR A 136 14.69 18.13 -0.38
CA THR A 136 14.45 19.42 0.28
C THR A 136 14.09 20.52 -0.72
N GLY A 137 13.37 21.55 -0.26
CA GLY A 137 13.14 22.77 -1.04
C GLY A 137 12.28 22.56 -2.28
N ALA A 138 12.83 22.86 -3.46
CA ALA A 138 12.07 22.87 -4.72
C ALA A 138 11.58 21.47 -5.15
N ALA A 139 12.37 20.43 -4.89
CA ALA A 139 12.01 19.08 -5.30
C ALA A 139 10.84 18.51 -4.47
N LEU A 140 10.77 18.82 -3.18
CA LEU A 140 9.61 18.52 -2.35
C LEU A 140 8.37 19.28 -2.84
N ARG A 141 8.50 20.59 -3.11
CA ARG A 141 7.39 21.41 -3.64
C ARG A 141 6.83 20.90 -4.96
N ARG A 142 7.70 20.37 -5.83
CA ARG A 142 7.29 19.74 -7.11
C ARG A 142 6.33 18.58 -6.88
N TYR A 143 6.55 17.75 -5.87
CA TYR A 143 5.66 16.63 -5.57
C TYR A 143 4.43 17.07 -4.81
N THR A 144 4.58 17.84 -3.73
CA THR A 144 3.43 18.26 -2.91
C THR A 144 2.43 19.11 -3.70
N GLY A 145 2.89 19.92 -4.66
CA GLY A 145 2.03 20.73 -5.52
C GLY A 145 1.22 19.93 -6.55
N ARG A 146 1.45 18.61 -6.67
CA ARG A 146 0.74 17.72 -7.59
C ARG A 146 -0.27 16.81 -6.90
N LEU A 147 -0.35 16.85 -5.58
CA LEU A 147 -1.23 15.99 -4.78
C LEU A 147 -2.48 16.78 -4.37
N THR A 148 -3.65 16.30 -4.80
CA THR A 148 -4.95 16.91 -4.46
C THR A 148 -5.32 16.66 -2.98
N GLY A 149 -6.09 17.57 -2.39
CA GLY A 149 -6.68 17.43 -1.05
C GLY A 149 -5.92 18.18 0.05
N HIS A 150 -6.46 18.14 1.25
CA HIS A 150 -5.91 18.79 2.43
C HIS A 150 -5.05 17.83 3.24
N ILE A 151 -3.72 17.93 3.08
CA ILE A 151 -2.77 16.94 3.59
C ILE A 151 -2.23 17.35 4.97
N THR A 152 -2.39 16.47 5.94
CA THR A 152 -1.72 16.52 7.25
C THR A 152 -0.59 15.50 7.24
N TYR A 153 0.65 15.97 7.35
CA TYR A 153 1.83 15.11 7.33
C TYR A 153 2.19 14.63 8.74
N ILE A 154 2.30 13.31 8.89
CA ILE A 154 2.98 12.65 9.99
C ILE A 154 4.42 12.39 9.53
N ARG A 155 5.40 12.70 10.38
CA ARG A 155 6.82 12.71 10.01
C ARG A 155 7.35 11.29 9.84
N GLY A 156 7.84 10.98 8.64
CA GLY A 156 8.66 9.81 8.38
C GLY A 156 10.16 10.08 8.55
N ASN A 157 10.98 9.04 8.39
CA ASN A 157 12.44 9.16 8.51
C ASN A 157 13.05 10.03 7.40
N HIS A 158 12.39 10.10 6.24
CA HIS A 158 12.87 10.80 5.05
C HIS A 158 12.22 12.19 4.85
N ASP A 159 11.39 12.63 5.79
CA ASP A 159 10.61 13.86 5.68
C ASP A 159 11.22 15.07 6.39
N ALA A 160 12.54 15.09 6.61
CA ALA A 160 13.22 16.23 7.25
C ALA A 160 12.93 17.58 6.53
N GLY A 161 12.58 17.54 5.24
CA GLY A 161 12.17 18.71 4.46
C GLY A 161 10.75 19.23 4.73
N ILE A 162 9.86 18.44 5.35
CA ILE A 162 8.46 18.81 5.62
C ILE A 162 8.36 19.47 7.00
N ARG A 163 8.60 20.78 7.06
CA ARG A 163 8.70 21.55 8.32
C ARG A 163 7.47 21.46 9.24
N HIS A 164 6.28 21.34 8.67
CA HIS A 164 5.02 21.30 9.41
C HIS A 164 4.51 19.87 9.69
N ALA A 165 5.33 18.84 9.42
CA ALA A 165 4.99 17.47 9.77
C ALA A 165 4.98 17.28 11.30
N ARG A 166 3.97 16.58 11.80
CA ARG A 166 3.81 16.20 13.21
C ARG A 166 4.47 14.85 13.47
N ASP A 167 5.05 14.62 14.64
CA ASP A 167 5.65 13.31 14.94
C ASP A 167 4.59 12.21 15.14
N ARG A 168 3.41 12.59 15.66
CA ARG A 168 2.24 11.73 15.83
C ARG A 168 0.95 12.55 15.83
N LEU A 169 -0.19 11.90 15.61
CA LEU A 169 -1.51 12.51 15.67
C LEU A 169 -2.53 11.53 16.25
N VAL A 170 -3.35 11.97 17.21
CA VAL A 170 -4.51 11.20 17.66
C VAL A 170 -5.75 11.73 16.97
N VAL A 171 -6.56 10.82 16.42
CA VAL A 171 -7.85 11.16 15.83
C VAL A 171 -8.91 10.16 16.28
N GLU A 172 -10.16 10.61 16.25
CA GLU A 172 -11.31 9.73 16.45
C GLU A 172 -12.18 9.75 15.18
N ALA A 173 -12.55 8.58 14.69
CA ALA A 173 -13.44 8.40 13.56
C ALA A 173 -14.40 7.24 13.85
N ASP A 174 -15.70 7.48 13.68
CA ASP A 174 -16.75 6.48 13.91
C ASP A 174 -16.63 5.78 15.29
N GLY A 175 -16.33 6.54 16.34
CA GLY A 175 -16.15 6.01 17.70
C GLY A 175 -14.92 5.11 17.88
N VAL A 176 -14.02 5.06 16.90
CA VAL A 176 -12.73 4.37 16.98
C VAL A 176 -11.63 5.41 17.14
N ARG A 177 -10.81 5.24 18.18
CA ARG A 177 -9.65 6.09 18.45
C ARG A 177 -8.42 5.54 17.73
N PHE A 178 -7.71 6.41 17.01
CA PHE A 178 -6.50 6.08 16.28
C PHE A 178 -5.32 6.93 16.72
N LEU A 179 -4.16 6.32 16.90
CA LEU A 179 -2.87 7.01 16.96
C LEU A 179 -2.12 6.76 15.64
N LEU A 180 -1.88 7.85 14.92
CA LEU A 180 -1.10 7.87 13.70
C LEU A 180 0.35 8.21 14.04
N LEU A 181 1.27 7.33 13.68
CA LEU A 181 2.71 7.56 13.70
C LEU A 181 3.37 6.75 12.59
N HIS A 182 4.49 7.24 12.05
CA HIS A 182 5.12 6.56 10.92
C HIS A 182 5.69 5.18 11.30
N ASN A 183 6.56 5.13 12.32
CA ASN A 183 7.24 3.89 12.72
C ASN A 183 6.58 3.23 13.93
N PRO A 184 5.97 2.04 13.80
CA PRO A 184 5.18 1.41 14.85
C PRO A 184 5.98 1.07 16.12
N ARG A 185 7.32 1.01 16.06
CA ARG A 185 8.16 0.77 17.24
C ARG A 185 8.05 1.86 18.30
N TYR A 186 7.63 3.07 17.91
CA TYR A 186 7.48 4.21 18.81
C TYR A 186 6.05 4.34 19.38
N ALA A 187 5.15 3.41 19.03
CA ALA A 187 3.81 3.40 19.58
C ALA A 187 3.87 3.10 21.09
N PRO A 188 3.17 3.88 21.93
CA PRO A 188 3.02 3.55 23.35
C PRO A 188 2.37 2.18 23.52
N ARG A 189 2.88 1.37 24.46
CA ARG A 189 2.36 0.01 24.71
C ARG A 189 0.95 0.01 25.32
N ASP A 190 0.59 1.12 25.96
CA ASP A 190 -0.64 1.35 26.73
C ASP A 190 -1.65 2.24 26.00
N PHE A 191 -1.43 2.54 24.72
CA PHE A 191 -2.39 3.33 23.95
C PHE A 191 -3.71 2.55 23.80
N ASP A 192 -4.78 3.08 24.39
CA ASP A 192 -6.12 2.52 24.26
C ASP A 192 -6.78 2.99 22.95
N GLY A 193 -6.50 2.26 21.88
CA GLY A 193 -7.03 2.49 20.54
C GLY A 193 -6.28 1.68 19.49
N TRP A 194 -6.40 2.08 18.23
CA TRP A 194 -5.71 1.48 17.10
C TRP A 194 -4.50 2.31 16.67
N ILE A 195 -3.43 1.65 16.23
CA ILE A 195 -2.25 2.30 15.68
C ILE A 195 -2.30 2.22 14.16
N ILE A 196 -2.26 3.37 13.47
CA ILE A 196 -2.06 3.41 12.01
C ILE A 196 -0.60 3.79 11.76
N HIS A 197 0.10 2.96 10.98
CA HIS A 197 1.51 3.15 10.70
C HIS A 197 1.88 2.86 9.25
N GLY A 198 3.05 3.36 8.85
CA GLY A 198 3.75 3.01 7.61
C GLY A 198 5.04 2.28 7.95
N HIS A 199 6.15 2.70 7.33
CA HIS A 199 7.54 2.33 7.63
C HIS A 199 7.94 0.87 7.37
N THR A 200 7.08 -0.10 7.68
CA THR A 200 7.41 -1.53 7.60
C THR A 200 7.25 -2.07 6.19
N HIS A 201 6.55 -1.34 5.31
CA HIS A 201 6.24 -1.77 3.95
C HIS A 201 5.58 -3.16 3.95
N ASN A 202 5.72 -3.89 2.85
CA ASN A 202 5.33 -5.28 2.66
C ASN A 202 6.45 -6.28 2.99
N ASN A 203 7.52 -5.84 3.66
CA ASN A 203 8.71 -6.67 3.90
C ASN A 203 8.51 -7.73 5.00
N ASP A 204 7.60 -7.47 5.94
CA ASP A 204 7.23 -8.40 7.02
C ASP A 204 5.72 -8.34 7.25
N LEU A 205 4.96 -8.88 6.29
CA LEU A 205 3.49 -8.97 6.40
C LEU A 205 3.03 -9.98 7.44
N TYR A 206 3.92 -10.82 7.98
CA TYR A 206 3.59 -11.72 9.08
C TYR A 206 3.45 -10.94 10.39
N THR A 207 4.40 -10.04 10.67
CA THR A 207 4.39 -9.20 11.88
C THR A 207 3.59 -7.91 11.70
N TYR A 208 3.60 -7.34 10.50
CA TYR A 208 2.95 -6.08 10.15
C TYR A 208 2.01 -6.25 8.96
N PRO A 209 0.96 -7.10 9.09
CA PRO A 209 -0.07 -7.25 8.06
C PRO A 209 -0.83 -5.92 7.88
N PHE A 210 -1.70 -5.87 6.86
CA PHE A 210 -2.59 -4.72 6.67
C PHE A 210 -3.42 -4.43 7.93
N LEU A 211 -4.06 -5.44 8.52
CA LEU A 211 -4.88 -5.30 9.72
C LEU A 211 -4.53 -6.40 10.74
N ASP A 212 -4.17 -6.00 11.95
CA ASP A 212 -3.87 -6.91 13.07
C ASP A 212 -4.76 -6.58 14.27
N PHE A 213 -5.74 -7.45 14.55
CA PHE A 213 -6.63 -7.30 15.70
C PHE A 213 -5.93 -7.58 17.04
N GLY A 214 -4.93 -8.46 17.05
CA GLY A 214 -4.20 -8.84 18.26
C GLY A 214 -3.36 -7.69 18.79
N THR A 215 -2.69 -6.95 17.91
CA THR A 215 -1.90 -5.75 18.29
C THR A 215 -2.60 -4.42 18.03
N ARG A 216 -3.85 -4.45 17.52
CA ARG A 216 -4.64 -3.27 17.12
C ARG A 216 -3.88 -2.35 16.17
N ARG A 217 -3.26 -2.91 15.13
CA ARG A 217 -2.45 -2.16 14.15
C ARG A 217 -3.04 -2.20 12.75
N VAL A 218 -2.80 -1.12 12.03
CA VAL A 218 -3.12 -0.98 10.61
C VAL A 218 -1.86 -0.50 9.86
N ASN A 219 -1.35 -1.33 8.95
CA ASN A 219 -0.22 -0.97 8.09
C ASN A 219 -0.76 -0.34 6.79
N VAL A 220 -0.52 0.96 6.62
CA VAL A 220 -0.97 1.75 5.47
C VAL A 220 0.17 2.17 4.54
N SER A 221 1.29 1.45 4.58
CA SER A 221 2.37 1.63 3.62
C SER A 221 1.83 1.47 2.20
N ALA A 222 2.25 2.31 1.25
CA ALA A 222 1.73 2.29 -0.12
C ALA A 222 1.79 0.90 -0.78
N ASP A 223 2.85 0.14 -0.50
CA ASP A 223 3.08 -1.22 -0.99
C ASP A 223 2.07 -2.26 -0.46
N VAL A 224 1.42 -1.96 0.66
CA VAL A 224 0.45 -2.84 1.34
C VAL A 224 -0.97 -2.52 0.92
N VAL A 225 -1.29 -1.23 0.70
CA VAL A 225 -2.64 -0.74 0.36
C VAL A 225 -2.91 -0.63 -1.14
N GLY A 226 -2.02 -1.19 -1.96
CA GLY A 226 -2.15 -1.18 -3.42
C GLY A 226 -1.95 0.20 -4.03
N PHE A 227 -1.03 0.98 -3.47
CA PHE A 227 -0.61 2.30 -3.97
C PHE A 227 -1.73 3.33 -4.11
N CYS A 228 -2.80 3.19 -3.34
CA CYS A 228 -3.96 4.07 -3.37
C CYS A 228 -4.26 4.57 -1.94
N PRO A 229 -4.59 5.86 -1.75
CA PRO A 229 -5.08 6.35 -0.46
C PRO A 229 -6.30 5.55 0.00
N LEU A 230 -6.29 5.08 1.24
CA LEU A 230 -7.35 4.25 1.78
C LEU A 230 -8.33 5.10 2.60
N PRO A 231 -9.66 5.02 2.39
CA PRO A 231 -10.62 5.73 3.23
C PRO A 231 -10.54 5.25 4.68
N LEU A 232 -10.48 6.18 5.63
CA LEU A 232 -10.48 5.88 7.06
C LEU A 232 -11.81 5.20 7.47
N SER A 233 -12.92 5.58 6.83
CA SER A 233 -14.23 4.93 6.96
C SER A 233 -14.22 3.44 6.58
N SER A 234 -13.37 3.05 5.63
CA SER A 234 -13.20 1.63 5.26
C SER A 234 -12.47 0.87 6.38
N ILE A 235 -11.48 1.49 7.01
CA ILE A 235 -10.75 0.89 8.15
C ILE A 235 -11.69 0.75 9.35
N THR A 236 -12.47 1.78 9.68
CA THR A 236 -13.44 1.71 10.80
C THR A 236 -14.49 0.63 10.57
N ALA A 237 -15.01 0.51 9.34
CA ALA A 237 -15.95 -0.55 8.97
C ALA A 237 -15.35 -1.96 9.16
N LEU A 238 -14.10 -2.18 8.72
CA LEU A 238 -13.39 -3.46 8.89
C LEU A 238 -13.15 -3.79 10.37
N ILE A 239 -12.71 -2.81 11.16
CA ILE A 239 -12.50 -2.99 12.60
C ILE A 239 -13.81 -3.38 13.30
N ARG A 240 -14.91 -2.67 13.01
CA ARG A 240 -16.23 -2.96 13.58
C ARG A 240 -16.70 -4.36 13.21
N ALA A 241 -16.64 -4.72 11.93
CA ALA A 241 -17.04 -6.04 11.45
C ALA A 241 -16.22 -7.16 12.09
N GLY A 242 -14.90 -7.01 12.16
CA GLY A 242 -14.04 -8.01 12.79
C GLY A 242 -14.22 -8.12 14.31
N THR A 243 -14.46 -7.01 14.99
CA THR A 243 -14.76 -6.99 16.43
C THR A 243 -16.07 -7.73 16.71
N LEU A 244 -17.13 -7.47 15.93
CA LEU A 244 -18.40 -8.18 16.03
C LEU A 244 -18.27 -9.68 15.78
N ALA A 245 -17.38 -10.06 14.85
CA ALA A 245 -17.07 -11.46 14.56
C ALA A 245 -16.11 -12.12 15.56
N GLY A 246 -15.69 -11.42 16.63
CA GLY A 246 -14.78 -11.95 17.65
C GLY A 246 -13.37 -12.27 17.13
N ARG A 247 -12.93 -11.60 16.06
CA ARG A 247 -11.63 -11.85 15.42
C ARG A 247 -10.47 -11.45 16.34
N GLN A 248 -9.44 -12.28 16.37
CA GLN A 248 -8.17 -12.02 17.07
C GLN A 248 -6.96 -12.19 16.14
N ASP A 249 -7.19 -12.50 14.87
CA ASP A 249 -6.20 -12.88 13.86
C ASP A 249 -5.90 -11.76 12.86
N ALA A 250 -4.76 -11.87 12.18
CA ALA A 250 -4.31 -10.96 11.14
C ALA A 250 -5.12 -11.13 9.83
N VAL A 251 -5.38 -10.02 9.12
CA VAL A 251 -6.11 -10.03 7.83
C VAL A 251 -5.25 -9.43 6.72
N PRO A 252 -4.91 -10.21 5.67
CA PRO A 252 -4.27 -9.67 4.47
C PRO A 252 -5.29 -8.95 3.58
N LEU A 253 -4.85 -7.90 2.86
CA LEU A 253 -5.73 -7.06 2.05
C LEU A 253 -6.37 -7.81 0.87
N TRP A 254 -5.66 -8.74 0.24
CA TRP A 254 -6.14 -9.50 -0.94
C TRP A 254 -7.26 -10.52 -0.62
N GLY A 255 -7.55 -10.77 0.66
CA GLY A 255 -8.71 -11.54 1.10
C GLY A 255 -10.00 -10.72 1.18
N MET A 256 -9.93 -9.40 0.92
CA MET A 256 -11.07 -8.49 0.97
C MET A 256 -11.55 -8.25 -0.46
N GLY A 257 -12.62 -8.95 -0.85
CA GLY A 257 -13.43 -8.52 -1.99
C GLY A 257 -13.84 -7.04 -1.81
N ALA A 258 -14.07 -6.35 -2.92
CA ALA A 258 -14.34 -4.91 -2.99
C ALA A 258 -15.05 -4.37 -1.72
N VAL A 259 -14.37 -3.46 -1.01
CA VAL A 259 -14.86 -2.87 0.24
C VAL A 259 -16.27 -2.31 0.01
N PRO A 260 -17.29 -2.78 0.75
CA PRO A 260 -18.64 -2.26 0.61
C PRO A 260 -18.69 -0.79 1.02
N GLY A 261 -19.36 0.02 0.21
CA GLY A 261 -19.56 1.44 0.47
C GLY A 261 -20.37 1.70 1.75
N ARG A 262 -19.79 2.55 2.60
CA ARG A 262 -20.37 3.37 3.69
C ARG A 262 -21.18 2.71 4.81
N ILE A 263 -20.75 3.03 6.04
CA ILE A 263 -21.64 3.23 7.19
C ILE A 263 -21.14 4.44 8.00
N GLY A 264 -21.91 5.54 8.00
CA GLY A 264 -21.82 6.64 8.98
C GLY A 264 -20.89 7.82 8.63
N GLN A 265 -21.42 9.04 8.70
CA GLN A 265 -20.63 10.26 8.76
C GLN A 265 -20.27 10.54 10.22
N GLY A 266 -19.00 10.34 10.59
CA GLY A 266 -18.43 10.85 11.84
C GLY A 266 -17.57 12.08 11.57
N GLU A 267 -17.77 13.16 12.31
CA GLU A 267 -16.84 14.30 12.31
C GLU A 267 -15.48 13.85 12.86
N LEU A 268 -14.40 14.03 12.09
CA LEU A 268 -13.04 13.75 12.55
C LEU A 268 -12.67 14.73 13.68
N LYS A 269 -12.66 14.25 14.92
CA LYS A 269 -12.17 15.02 16.07
C LYS A 269 -10.67 14.81 16.20
N THR A 270 -9.91 15.90 16.25
CA THR A 270 -8.48 15.89 16.56
C THR A 270 -8.30 16.36 18.00
N THR A 271 -7.61 15.56 18.82
CA THR A 271 -7.21 15.90 20.19
C THR A 271 -5.72 16.18 20.26
#